data_AF-A0A919N9A5-F1
#
_entry.id   AF-A0A919N9A5-F1
#
_cell.length_a   1.000
_cell.length_b   1.000
_cell.length_c   1.000
_cell.angle_alpha   90.00
_cell.angle_beta   90.00
_cell.angle_gamma   90.00
#
_symmetry.space_group_name_H-M   'P 1'
#
loop_
_entity.id
_entity.type
_entity.pdbx_description
1 polymer ?
#
loop_
_entity_poly.entity_id
_entity_poly.type
_entity_poly.pdbx_seq_one_letter_code
_entity_poly.pdbx_strand_id
1 'polypeptide(L)'
;MNIRKMSAATGALLFLGGIGMVQGFGASPAAAAPASTTVVASDVTAGQQAGYRDYRQGYRDGRSDGWLQAKRDCRSVVPYLSSRRNNIDYVDGYEDGYRTGFREGYREYCD
;
A
#
# COMPACT_ATOMS: atom_id res chain seq x y z
N MET A 1 -1.40 2.25 -27.08
CA MET A 1 -1.23 1.13 -26.13
C MET A 1 0.00 0.35 -26.57
N ASN A 2 1.11 0.44 -25.85
CA ASN A 2 2.33 -0.31 -26.18
C ASN A 2 2.76 -1.11 -24.95
N ILE A 3 2.42 -2.40 -24.97
CA ILE A 3 2.87 -3.39 -23.98
C ILE A 3 4.19 -3.96 -24.50
N ARG A 4 5.28 -3.75 -23.77
CA ARG A 4 6.54 -4.46 -24.00
C ARG A 4 6.64 -5.65 -23.06
N LYS A 5 6.86 -6.81 -23.68
CA LYS A 5 6.95 -8.15 -23.12
C LYS A 5 8.34 -8.43 -22.51
N MET A 6 8.30 -9.10 -21.36
CA MET A 6 9.01 -10.36 -20.99
C MET A 6 10.54 -10.43 -20.80
N SER A 7 10.84 -11.22 -19.75
CA SER A 7 11.97 -12.15 -19.53
C SER A 7 13.25 -11.58 -18.90
N ALA A 8 13.55 -11.92 -17.64
CA ALA A 8 14.08 -13.18 -17.09
C ALA A 8 15.62 -13.25 -17.18
N ALA A 9 16.28 -13.31 -16.02
CA ALA A 9 17.64 -13.83 -15.92
C ALA A 9 17.86 -14.45 -14.53
N THR A 10 17.87 -15.77 -14.56
CA THR A 10 18.33 -16.77 -13.60
C THR A 10 19.78 -16.50 -13.17
N GLY A 11 20.14 -16.81 -11.93
CA GLY A 11 21.53 -16.76 -11.48
C GLY A 11 21.74 -17.43 -10.12
N ALA A 12 21.81 -18.76 -10.11
CA ALA A 12 22.21 -19.56 -8.97
C ALA A 12 23.74 -19.54 -8.78
N LEU A 13 24.22 -19.40 -7.55
CA LEU A 13 25.59 -19.74 -7.17
C LEU A 13 25.57 -20.62 -5.91
N LEU A 14 25.72 -21.92 -6.16
CA LEU A 14 25.98 -22.95 -5.15
C LEU A 14 27.46 -22.91 -4.78
N PHE A 15 27.78 -22.61 -3.52
CA PHE A 15 29.12 -22.83 -2.98
C PHE A 15 29.21 -24.25 -2.40
N LEU A 16 29.87 -25.11 -3.17
CA LEU A 16 30.46 -26.38 -2.75
C LEU A 16 31.72 -26.11 -1.93
N GLY A 17 31.91 -26.86 -0.82
CA GLY A 17 33.24 -27.18 -0.33
C GLY A 17 33.43 -27.08 1.18
N GLY A 18 33.63 -28.24 1.81
CA GLY A 18 34.16 -28.30 3.18
C GLY A 18 33.82 -29.61 3.89
N ILE A 19 34.53 -30.69 3.56
CA ILE A 19 34.53 -31.91 4.38
C ILE A 19 35.54 -31.69 5.51
N GLY A 20 35.06 -31.62 6.75
CA GLY A 20 35.89 -31.63 7.95
C GLY A 20 35.28 -32.57 8.97
N MET A 21 35.89 -33.74 9.16
CA MET A 21 35.57 -34.66 10.25
C MET A 21 36.12 -34.10 11.57
N VAL A 22 35.25 -33.94 12.58
CA VAL A 22 35.67 -33.88 13.98
C VAL A 22 34.73 -34.78 14.78
N GLN A 23 35.30 -35.84 15.37
CA GLN A 23 34.65 -36.75 16.30
C GLN A 23 34.51 -36.04 17.66
N GLY A 24 33.32 -36.07 18.27
CA GLY A 24 33.09 -35.48 19.58
C GLY A 24 31.69 -35.76 20.14
N PHE A 25 31.69 -36.48 21.27
CA PHE A 25 30.60 -36.94 22.14
C PHE A 25 29.28 -36.15 22.22
N GLY A 26 28.18 -36.89 22.40
CA GLY A 26 26.94 -36.39 23.00
C GLY A 26 25.73 -37.27 22.67
N ALA A 27 25.25 -38.06 23.64
CA ALA A 27 23.95 -38.71 23.53
C ALA A 27 22.85 -37.63 23.43
N SER A 28 22.02 -37.71 22.39
CA SER A 28 20.95 -36.77 22.12
C SER A 28 19.88 -36.81 23.23
N PRO A 29 19.48 -35.68 23.84
CA PRO A 29 18.26 -35.65 24.64
C PRO A 29 17.05 -35.79 23.69
N ALA A 30 16.06 -36.57 24.10
CA ALA A 30 14.78 -36.66 23.40
C ALA A 30 14.08 -35.30 23.46
N ALA A 31 14.02 -34.61 22.32
CA ALA A 31 13.25 -33.38 22.19
C ALA A 31 11.75 -33.73 22.14
N ALA A 32 10.99 -33.28 23.13
CA ALA A 32 9.54 -33.33 23.09
C ALA A 32 9.02 -32.53 21.88
N ALA A 33 8.17 -33.15 21.05
CA ALA A 33 7.58 -32.49 19.90
C ALA A 33 6.74 -31.28 20.37
N PRO A 34 6.93 -30.08 19.79
CA PRO A 34 6.08 -28.94 20.11
C PRO A 34 4.66 -29.23 19.64
N ALA A 35 3.70 -29.14 20.57
CA ALA A 35 2.28 -29.23 20.23
C ALA A 35 1.95 -28.13 19.23
N SER A 36 1.34 -28.51 18.10
CA SER A 36 0.90 -27.58 17.06
C SER A 36 -0.16 -26.64 17.64
N THR A 37 0.27 -25.44 18.02
CA THR A 37 -0.66 -24.37 18.39
C THR A 37 -1.20 -23.79 17.10
N THR A 38 -2.40 -24.20 16.70
CA THR A 38 -3.11 -23.60 15.57
C THR A 38 -3.55 -22.20 15.98
N VAL A 39 -2.75 -21.20 15.63
CA VAL A 39 -3.14 -19.79 15.76
C VAL A 39 -4.12 -19.49 14.64
N VAL A 40 -5.40 -19.33 14.99
CA VAL A 40 -6.40 -18.78 14.07
C VAL A 40 -6.11 -17.28 13.99
N ALA A 41 -5.47 -16.84 12.91
CA ALA A 41 -5.26 -15.44 12.64
C ALA A 41 -6.62 -14.81 12.27
N SER A 42 -7.15 -13.96 13.15
CA SER A 42 -8.37 -13.20 12.88
C SER A 42 -8.13 -12.19 11.75
N ASP A 43 -8.85 -12.33 10.64
CA ASP A 43 -8.78 -11.54 9.40
C ASP A 43 -9.12 -10.03 9.52
N VAL A 44 -9.16 -9.47 10.73
CA VAL A 44 -9.50 -8.06 10.99
C VAL A 44 -8.53 -7.11 10.28
N THR A 45 -7.28 -7.52 10.09
CA THR A 45 -6.24 -6.71 9.44
C THR A 45 -6.52 -6.47 7.96
N ALA A 46 -7.17 -7.39 7.24
CA ALA A 46 -7.33 -7.31 5.79
C ALA A 46 -8.30 -6.20 5.37
N GLY A 47 -9.45 -6.08 6.06
CA GLY A 47 -10.44 -5.03 5.78
C GLY A 47 -9.95 -3.63 6.13
N GLN A 48 -9.27 -3.50 7.27
CA GLN A 48 -8.71 -2.22 7.73
C GLN A 48 -7.58 -1.72 6.81
N GLN A 49 -6.77 -2.64 6.27
CA GLN A 49 -5.70 -2.30 5.33
C GLN A 49 -6.24 -1.96 3.93
N ALA A 50 -7.38 -2.53 3.52
CA ALA A 50 -8.07 -2.16 2.28
C ALA A 50 -8.63 -0.74 2.36
N GLY A 51 -9.38 -0.41 3.41
CA GLY A 51 -9.93 0.94 3.62
C GLY A 51 -8.85 2.03 3.66
N TYR A 52 -7.72 1.77 4.34
CA TYR A 52 -6.60 2.71 4.34
C TYR A 52 -5.97 2.93 2.95
N ARG A 53 -5.92 1.89 2.11
CA ARG A 53 -5.42 2.04 0.73
C ARG A 53 -6.38 2.87 -0.12
N ASP A 54 -7.67 2.60 0.00
CA ASP A 54 -8.72 3.29 -0.75
C ASP A 54 -8.80 4.77 -0.37
N TYR A 55 -8.74 5.08 0.92
CA TYR A 55 -8.57 6.45 1.41
C TYR A 55 -7.36 7.15 0.81
N ARG A 56 -6.20 6.48 0.85
CA ARG A 56 -4.96 7.09 0.35
C ARG A 56 -5.00 7.32 -1.16
N GLN A 57 -5.69 6.45 -1.89
CA GLN A 57 -5.91 6.62 -3.33
C GLN A 57 -6.85 7.79 -3.58
N GLY A 58 -8.00 7.83 -2.90
CA GLY A 58 -8.94 8.94 -2.96
C GLY A 58 -8.26 10.28 -2.72
N TYR A 59 -7.44 10.37 -1.67
CA TYR A 59 -6.69 11.59 -1.33
C TYR A 59 -5.77 12.08 -2.45
N ARG A 60 -5.07 11.17 -3.14
CA ARG A 60 -4.18 11.55 -4.25
C ARG A 60 -4.96 12.06 -5.44
N ASP A 61 -6.04 11.38 -5.77
CA ASP A 61 -6.92 11.74 -6.89
C ASP A 61 -7.57 13.11 -6.61
N GLY A 62 -8.18 13.26 -5.44
CA GLY A 62 -8.83 14.50 -5.00
C GLY A 62 -7.86 15.68 -4.97
N ARG A 63 -6.65 15.51 -4.41
CA ARG A 63 -5.63 16.57 -4.38
C ARG A 63 -5.26 17.07 -5.77
N SER A 64 -5.09 16.15 -6.72
CA SER A 64 -4.76 16.50 -8.10
C SER A 64 -5.89 17.30 -8.75
N ASP A 65 -7.13 16.86 -8.55
CA ASP A 65 -8.33 17.51 -9.10
C ASP A 65 -8.58 18.89 -8.47
N GLY A 66 -8.42 19.01 -7.15
CA GLY A 66 -8.58 20.27 -6.43
C GLY A 66 -7.56 21.32 -6.87
N TRP A 67 -6.29 20.93 -7.02
CA TRP A 67 -5.24 21.83 -7.52
C TRP A 67 -5.54 22.30 -8.94
N LEU A 68 -5.96 21.38 -9.81
CA LEU A 68 -6.34 21.71 -11.19
C LEU A 68 -7.57 22.62 -11.24
N GLN A 69 -8.53 22.43 -10.34
CA GLN A 69 -9.69 23.31 -10.23
C GLN A 69 -9.26 24.72 -9.86
N ALA A 70 -8.44 24.89 -8.82
CA ALA A 70 -7.96 26.21 -8.41
C ALA A 70 -7.18 26.91 -9.52
N LYS A 71 -6.39 26.17 -10.29
CA LYS A 71 -5.69 26.68 -11.48
C LYS A 71 -6.64 27.19 -12.58
N ARG A 72 -7.84 26.61 -12.70
CA ARG A 72 -8.83 26.98 -13.73
C ARG A 72 -9.78 28.07 -13.26
N ASP A 73 -10.19 28.01 -12.00
CA ASP A 73 -11.15 28.91 -11.39
C ASP A 73 -10.84 29.10 -9.91
N CYS A 74 -10.51 30.35 -9.55
CA CYS A 74 -10.21 30.77 -8.20
C CYS A 74 -11.46 30.94 -7.31
N ARG A 75 -12.68 30.86 -7.86
CA ARG A 75 -13.87 31.37 -7.16
C ARG A 75 -14.36 30.52 -5.99
N SER A 76 -14.22 29.20 -6.02
CA SER A 76 -14.60 28.36 -4.88
C SER A 76 -14.16 26.90 -5.01
N VAL A 77 -13.90 26.27 -3.87
CA VAL A 77 -13.94 24.80 -3.72
C VAL A 77 -15.36 24.36 -4.09
N VAL A 78 -15.52 23.63 -5.18
CA VAL A 78 -16.81 22.99 -5.51
C VAL A 78 -16.88 21.69 -4.70
N PRO A 79 -17.89 21.50 -3.83
CA PRO A 79 -18.02 20.24 -3.10
C PRO A 79 -18.26 19.11 -4.10
N TYR A 80 -17.42 18.07 -4.03
CA TYR A 80 -17.62 16.86 -4.82
C TYR A 80 -18.84 16.11 -4.27
N LEU A 81 -19.97 16.17 -4.97
CA LEU A 81 -21.15 15.40 -4.61
C LEU A 81 -20.95 13.94 -5.04
N SER A 82 -20.37 13.15 -4.15
CA SER A 82 -20.27 11.69 -4.28
C SER A 82 -21.67 11.06 -4.17
N SER A 83 -22.43 11.07 -5.28
CA SER A 83 -23.75 10.42 -5.28
C SER A 83 -23.69 8.91 -5.52
N ARG A 84 -22.52 8.34 -5.88
CA ARG A 84 -22.43 6.95 -6.37
C ARG A 84 -21.07 6.26 -6.21
N ARG A 85 -20.39 6.37 -5.07
CA ARG A 85 -19.30 5.43 -4.76
C ARG A 85 -19.64 4.65 -3.49
N ASN A 86 -19.77 3.34 -3.63
CA ASN A 86 -20.01 2.39 -2.53
C ASN A 86 -18.78 2.24 -1.60
N ASN A 87 -17.76 3.10 -1.73
CA ASN A 87 -16.51 3.05 -1.00
C ASN A 87 -16.33 4.37 -0.25
N ILE A 88 -16.73 4.37 1.02
CA ILE A 88 -16.73 5.54 1.89
C ILE A 88 -15.28 6.00 2.11
N ASP A 89 -14.36 5.08 2.38
CA ASP A 89 -12.95 5.42 2.65
C ASP A 89 -12.32 6.19 1.48
N TYR A 90 -12.55 5.74 0.25
CA TYR A 90 -12.09 6.46 -0.94
C TYR A 90 -12.71 7.87 -1.01
N VAL A 91 -14.01 8.00 -0.76
CA VAL A 91 -14.72 9.27 -0.86
C VAL A 91 -14.20 10.26 0.18
N ASP A 92 -14.03 9.82 1.42
CA ASP A 92 -13.48 10.63 2.51
C ASP A 92 -12.07 11.09 2.16
N GLY A 93 -11.22 10.17 1.69
CA GLY A 93 -9.88 10.51 1.21
C GLY A 93 -9.93 11.53 0.09
N TYR A 94 -10.80 11.34 -0.91
CA TYR A 94 -10.95 12.24 -2.05
C TYR A 94 -11.34 13.66 -1.63
N GLU A 95 -12.32 13.81 -0.74
CA GLU A 95 -12.73 15.13 -0.25
C GLU A 95 -11.60 15.87 0.48
N ASP A 96 -10.88 15.17 1.37
CA ASP A 96 -9.75 15.73 2.11
C ASP A 96 -8.60 16.13 1.18
N GLY A 97 -8.31 15.27 0.20
CA GLY A 97 -7.35 15.54 -0.86
C GLY A 97 -7.73 16.79 -1.64
N TYR A 98 -8.98 16.86 -2.10
CA TYR A 98 -9.49 17.95 -2.94
C TYR A 98 -9.39 19.31 -2.26
N ARG A 99 -9.82 19.41 -1.00
CA ARG A 99 -9.71 20.65 -0.23
C ARG A 99 -8.25 21.09 -0.06
N THR A 100 -7.35 20.12 0.17
CA THR A 100 -5.91 20.39 0.30
C THR A 100 -5.32 20.87 -1.02
N GLY A 101 -5.56 20.14 -2.10
CA GLY A 101 -5.06 20.48 -3.43
C GLY A 101 -5.59 21.82 -3.93
N PHE A 102 -6.87 22.11 -3.72
CA PHE A 102 -7.44 23.42 -4.08
C PHE A 102 -6.75 24.55 -3.33
N ARG A 103 -6.51 24.41 -2.02
CA ARG A 103 -5.80 25.44 -1.25
C ARG A 103 -4.38 25.66 -1.74
N GLU A 104 -3.68 24.58 -2.10
CA GLU A 104 -2.33 24.65 -2.68
C GLU A 104 -2.34 25.35 -4.04
N GLY A 105 -3.24 24.94 -4.95
CA GLY A 105 -3.35 25.56 -6.27
C GLY A 105 -3.83 27.01 -6.19
N TYR A 106 -4.70 27.35 -5.24
CA TYR A 106 -5.18 28.72 -5.06
C TYR A 106 -4.01 29.64 -4.68
N ARG A 107 -3.16 29.23 -3.75
CA ARG A 107 -1.95 30.01 -3.38
C ARG A 107 -0.94 30.16 -4.51
N GLU A 108 -0.94 29.25 -5.48
CA GLU A 108 0.00 29.25 -6.60
C GLU A 108 -0.50 30.09 -7.78
N TYR A 109 -1.81 30.11 -8.04
CA TYR A 109 -2.40 30.69 -9.25
C TYR A 109 -3.36 31.87 -8.99
N CYS A 110 -3.84 32.05 -7.76
CA CYS A 110 -4.94 32.95 -7.43
C CYS A 110 -4.62 33.99 -6.35
N ASP A 111 -3.58 33.76 -5.54
CA ASP A 111 -2.98 34.76 -4.64
C ASP A 111 -1.98 35.64 -5.41
#